data_AF-H9FEQ8-F1
#
_entry.id   AF-H9FEQ8-F1
#
_cell.length_a   1.000
_cell.length_b   1.000
_cell.length_c   1.000
_cell.angle_alpha   90.00
_cell.angle_beta   90.00
_cell.angle_gamma   90.00
#
_symmetry.space_group_name_H-M   'P 1'
#
loop_
_entity.id
_entity.type
_entity.pdbx_description
1 polymer ?
#
loop_
_entity_poly.entity_id
_entity_poly.type
_entity_poly.pdbx_seq_one_letter_code
_entity_poly.pdbx_strand_id
1 'polypeptide(L)' 'EIPEKKAMAIADALGKIPQTVLWRYTGTPPSNLANNTILVKWLPQNDLLGHPMTRAFITHAGSHGIYEGICNGVP' A
#
# COMPACT_ATOMS: atom_id res chain seq x y z
N GLU A 1 -3.69 12.83 -9.28
CA GLU A 1 -4.67 11.98 -8.55
C GLU A 1 -4.84 10.67 -9.32
N ILE A 2 -5.02 9.52 -8.66
CA ILE A 2 -5.21 8.24 -9.36
C ILE A 2 -6.63 8.24 -9.94
N PRO A 3 -6.81 8.05 -11.26
CA PRO A 3 -8.14 7.94 -11.86
C PRO A 3 -8.97 6.84 -11.21
N GLU A 4 -10.27 7.07 -11.01
CA GLU A 4 -11.19 6.15 -10.33
C GLU A 4 -11.11 4.71 -10.87
N LYS A 5 -11.15 4.54 -12.20
CA LYS A 5 -11.03 3.24 -12.85
C LYS A 5 -9.73 2.50 -12.49
N LYS A 6 -8.62 3.22 -12.33
CA LYS A 6 -7.33 2.63 -11.91
C LYS A 6 -7.35 2.28 -10.42
N ALA A 7 -7.93 3.14 -9.58
CA ALA A 7 -8.06 2.90 -8.15
C ALA A 7 -8.91 1.66 -7.87
N MET A 8 -10.01 1.47 -8.60
CA MET A 8 -10.84 0.26 -8.53
C MET A 8 -10.07 -1.00 -8.96
N ALA A 9 -9.32 -0.93 -10.07
CA ALA A 9 -8.51 -2.07 -10.53
C ALA A 9 -7.43 -2.47 -9.51
N ILE A 10 -6.81 -1.48 -8.85
CA ILE A 10 -5.86 -1.72 -7.76
C ILE A 10 -6.58 -2.34 -6.56
N ALA A 11 -7.73 -1.82 -6.15
CA ALA A 11 -8.51 -2.36 -5.05
C ALA A 11 -8.93 -3.82 -5.28
N ASP A 12 -9.35 -4.18 -6.50
CA ASP A 12 -9.68 -5.56 -6.87
C ASP A 12 -8.47 -6.50 -6.76
N ALA A 13 -7.29 -6.02 -7.19
CA ALA A 13 -6.06 -6.82 -7.10
C ALA A 13 -5.65 -7.03 -5.64
N LEU A 14 -5.69 -5.98 -4.81
CA LEU A 14 -5.38 -6.04 -3.38
C LEU A 14 -6.39 -6.89 -2.60
N GLY A 15 -7.65 -6.94 -3.03
CA GLY A 15 -8.68 -7.77 -2.40
C GLY A 15 -8.52 -9.28 -2.62
N LYS A 16 -7.68 -9.70 -3.57
CA LYS A 16 -7.45 -11.12 -3.89
C LYS A 16 -6.39 -11.78 -3.02
N ILE A 17 -5.61 -11.01 -2.28
CA ILE A 17 -4.54 -11.53 -1.42
C ILE A 17 -5.03 -11.69 0.03
N PRO A 18 -4.57 -12.71 0.77
CA PRO A 18 -5.04 -12.94 2.13
C PRO A 18 -4.42 -11.99 3.17
N GLN A 19 -3.36 -11.25 2.80
CA GLN A 19 -2.70 -10.31 3.70
C GLN A 19 -3.54 -9.06 3.93
N THR A 20 -3.39 -8.47 5.13
CA THR A 20 -3.87 -7.12 5.40
C THR A 20 -3.03 -6.12 4.61
N VAL A 21 -3.70 -5.23 3.87
CA VAL A 21 -3.07 -4.19 3.07
C VAL A 21 -3.29 -2.83 3.71
N LEU A 22 -2.20 -2.15 4.04
CA LEU A 22 -2.24 -0.73 4.39
C LEU A 22 -1.96 0.08 3.13
N TRP A 23 -2.98 0.77 2.63
CA TRP A 23 -2.85 1.57 1.41
C TRP A 23 -2.95 3.05 1.74
N ARG A 24 -1.80 3.76 1.59
CA ARG A 24 -1.79 5.22 1.65
C ARG A 24 -2.53 5.80 0.45
N TYR A 25 -3.72 6.33 0.67
CA TYR A 25 -4.59 6.86 -0.37
C TYR A 25 -5.38 8.06 0.13
N THR A 26 -5.36 9.16 -0.62
CA THR A 26 -6.00 10.44 -0.24
C THR A 26 -7.18 10.83 -1.12
N GLY A 27 -7.51 10.01 -2.14
CA GLY A 27 -8.66 10.25 -3.02
C GLY A 27 -9.95 9.64 -2.48
N THR A 28 -11.00 9.63 -3.32
CA THR A 28 -12.29 9.00 -3.01
C THR A 28 -12.14 7.48 -2.88
N PRO A 29 -12.56 6.86 -1.76
CA PRO A 29 -12.49 5.41 -1.58
C PRO A 29 -13.13 4.65 -2.75
N PRO A 30 -12.43 3.65 -3.34
CA PRO A 30 -13.03 2.80 -4.37
C PRO A 30 -14.25 2.05 -3.83
N SER A 31 -15.32 1.96 -4.62
CA SER A 31 -16.57 1.30 -4.22
C SER A 31 -16.43 -0.22 -4.04
N ASN A 32 -15.41 -0.82 -4.64
CA ASN A 32 -15.08 -2.25 -4.59
C ASN A 32 -13.97 -2.58 -3.59
N LEU A 33 -13.71 -1.72 -2.60
CA LEU A 33 -12.68 -1.95 -1.60
C LEU A 33 -12.99 -3.19 -0.75
N ALA A 34 -12.06 -4.15 -0.72
CA ALA A 34 -12.18 -5.35 0.08
C ALA A 34 -11.81 -5.14 1.56
N ASN A 35 -12.37 -5.97 2.44
CA ASN A 35 -12.20 -5.87 3.90
C ASN A 35 -10.74 -6.02 4.39
N ASN A 36 -9.87 -6.66 3.61
CA ASN A 36 -8.45 -6.82 3.94
C ASN A 36 -7.65 -5.54 3.67
N THR A 37 -8.21 -4.56 2.97
CA THR A 37 -7.51 -3.33 2.57
C THR A 37 -7.99 -2.14 3.39
N ILE A 38 -7.08 -1.51 4.13
CA ILE A 38 -7.35 -0.34 4.96
C ILE A 38 -6.76 0.88 4.28
N LEU A 39 -7.62 1.85 3.95
CA LEU A 39 -7.20 3.13 3.40
C LEU A 39 -6.76 4.06 4.53
N VAL A 40 -5.58 4.64 4.40
CA VAL A 40 -5.04 5.62 5.34
C VAL A 40 -4.53 6.85 4.60
N LYS A 41 -4.75 8.05 5.14
CA LYS A 41 -4.26 9.29 4.52
C LYS A 41 -2.75 9.48 4.70
N TRP A 42 -2.23 8.97 5.81
CA TRP A 42 -0.83 9.01 6.20
C TRP A 42 -0.50 7.80 7.07
N LEU A 43 0.75 7.33 7.00
CA LEU A 43 1.29 6.24 7.80
C LEU A 43 2.79 6.47 8.05
N PRO A 44 3.34 5.99 9.18
CA PRO A 44 4.78 6.01 9.44
C PRO A 44 5.48 4.93 8.58
N GLN A 45 5.90 5.30 7.37
CA GLN A 45 6.37 4.35 6.35
C GLN A 45 7.58 3.54 6.82
N ASN A 46 8.61 4.19 7.36
CA ASN A 46 9.83 3.51 7.81
C ASN A 46 9.56 2.52 8.96
N ASP A 47 8.72 2.90 9.92
CA ASP A 47 8.37 2.01 11.05
C ASP A 47 7.59 0.78 10.58
N LEU A 48 6.70 0.96 9.60
CA LEU A 48 5.99 -0.15 8.97
C LEU A 48 6.93 -1.03 8.16
N LEU A 49 7.88 -0.46 7.42
CA LEU A 49 8.88 -1.25 6.69
C LEU A 49 9.77 -2.06 7.64
N GLY A 50 10.11 -1.53 8.81
CA GLY A 50 10.84 -2.26 9.85
C GLY A 50 10.00 -3.25 10.66
N HIS A 51 8.68 -3.30 10.46
CA HIS A 51 7.79 -4.16 11.24
C HIS A 51 7.91 -5.64 10.79
N PRO A 52 8.01 -6.62 11.71
CA PRO A 52 8.28 -8.03 11.36
C PRO A 52 7.17 -8.72 10.52
N MET A 53 5.97 -8.14 10.48
CA MET A 53 4.86 -8.64 9.66
C MET A 53 4.86 -8.11 8.22
N THR A 54 5.73 -7.15 7.90
CA THR A 54 5.79 -6.57 6.56
C THR A 54 6.40 -7.57 5.58
N ARG A 55 5.69 -7.81 4.47
CA ARG A 55 6.07 -8.82 3.48
C ARG A 55 6.44 -8.24 2.12
N ALA A 56 5.86 -7.11 1.75
CA ALA A 56 6.10 -6.46 0.48
C ALA A 56 5.82 -4.95 0.58
N PHE A 57 6.51 -4.16 -0.23
CA PHE A 57 6.32 -2.72 -0.33
C PHE A 57 6.02 -2.28 -1.76
N ILE A 58 4.76 -1.92 -2.03
CA ILE A 58 4.36 -1.35 -3.31
C ILE A 58 4.57 0.16 -3.27
N THR A 59 5.45 0.67 -4.13
CA THR A 59 5.84 2.09 -4.15
C THR A 59 5.83 2.66 -5.56
N HIS A 60 5.69 3.98 -5.67
CA HIS A 60 5.84 4.71 -6.94
C HIS A 60 7.30 4.86 -7.39
N ALA A 61 8.23 4.14 -6.73
CA ALA A 61 9.67 4.15 -6.99
C ALA A 61 10.37 5.50 -6.72
N GLY A 62 9.86 6.29 -5.78
CA GLY A 62 10.60 7.44 -5.24
C GLY A 62 11.88 6.99 -4.52
N SER A 63 12.98 7.71 -4.70
CA SER A 63 14.32 7.33 -4.21
C SER A 63 14.32 6.98 -2.72
N HIS A 64 13.72 7.82 -1.87
CA HIS A 64 13.68 7.60 -0.42
C HIS A 64 12.99 6.28 -0.05
N GLY A 65 11.84 5.99 -0.66
CA GLY A 65 11.11 4.75 -0.38
C GLY A 65 11.86 3.51 -0.84
N ILE A 66 12.59 3.59 -1.96
CA ILE A 66 13.45 2.49 -2.40
C ILE A 66 14.56 2.24 -1.38
N TYR A 67 15.25 3.29 -0.92
CA TYR A 67 16.29 3.16 0.10
C TYR A 67 15.73 2.56 1.40
N GLU A 68 14.57 3.00 1.86
CA GLU A 68 13.92 2.42 3.06
C GLU A 68 13.57 0.94 2.86
N GLY A 69 13.05 0.55 1.68
CA GLY A 69 12.76 -0.85 1.36
C GLY A 69 14.01 -1.72 1.38
N ILE A 70 15.10 -1.24 0.78
CA ILE A 70 16.41 -1.93 0.78
C ILE A 70 16.95 -2.05 2.20
N CYS A 71 16.95 -0.96 2.98
CA CYS A 71 17.48 -0.94 4.35
C CYS A 71 16.72 -1.88 5.29
N ASN A 72 15.41 -2.03 5.10
CA ASN A 72 14.58 -2.91 5.90
C ASN A 72 14.43 -4.33 5.33
N GLY A 73 15.06 -4.64 4.18
CA GLY A 73 15.00 -5.95 3.55
C GLY A 73 13.59 -6.35 3.09
N VAL A 74 12.76 -5.36 2.71
CA VAL A 74 11.39 -5.58 2.22
C VAL A 74 11.40 -5.56 0.70
N PRO A 75 10.94 -6.64 0.04
CA PRO A 75 10.87 -6.72 -1.41
C PRO A 75 9.74 -5.87 -2.02
#